data_AF-A0A173QXL4-F1
#
_entry.id   AF-A0A173QXL4-F1
#
_cell.length_a   1.000
_cell.length_b   1.000
_cell.length_c   1.000
_cell.angle_alpha   90.00
_cell.angle_beta   90.00
_cell.angle_gamma   90.00
#
_symmetry.space_group_name_H-M   'P 1'
#
loop_
_entity.id
_entity.type
_entity.pdbx_description
1 polymer ?
#
loop_
_entity_poly.entity_id
_entity_poly.type
_entity_poly.pdbx_seq_one_letter_code
_entity_poly.pdbx_strand_id
1 'polypeptide(L)'
;MYREFIDEFVLSPSMRQYLKTVDLSVEQITQLIYFSPVLLQQKKQAFYRLRDLAEKNQDEILKKECHRYISNMEEALSYLRVNGIISVESNIADEMMNEADSHFEGVFDTCNEAMNFVDRHAKKEGTDPYGRIWYILKKWIKNDDGEYYDACSYVVADDEIYYAELDNTPNGEKREDSIDYCDGMNLNLPVPFQAGDLIYVNGFPYAIAFPMLILTVGDNRNCCSVRALSKTADDTWYIGSVKHGRVGYFSFPTVSPLYTATIWRGNMGIGDEILKEVQEYIGSDPKRGQQFCEDFLGYELSEKELENIVKE
;
A
#
# COMPACT_ATOMS: atom_id res chain seq x y z
N MET A 1 -2.41 -17.18 16.71
CA MET A 1 -3.84 -16.85 16.85
C MET A 1 -4.47 -16.47 15.51
N TYR A 2 -3.82 -15.65 14.68
CA TYR A 2 -4.44 -15.02 13.49
C TYR A 2 -4.20 -15.71 12.14
N ARG A 3 -4.01 -17.03 12.12
CA ARG A 3 -3.53 -17.75 10.92
C ARG A 3 -4.45 -17.58 9.70
N GLU A 4 -5.75 -17.62 9.91
CA GLU A 4 -6.75 -17.47 8.83
C GLU A 4 -6.68 -16.09 8.17
N PHE A 5 -6.54 -15.02 8.98
CA PHE A 5 -6.42 -13.66 8.47
C PHE A 5 -5.12 -13.47 7.68
N ILE A 6 -4.02 -14.05 8.15
CA ILE A 6 -2.74 -13.99 7.43
C ILE A 6 -2.85 -14.70 6.07
N ASP A 7 -3.58 -15.82 5.99
CA ASP A 7 -3.80 -16.54 4.73
C ASP A 7 -4.66 -15.76 3.73
N GLU A 8 -5.66 -15.05 4.22
CA GLU A 8 -6.60 -14.28 3.42
C GLU A 8 -6.01 -12.97 2.90
N PHE A 9 -5.26 -12.24 3.74
CA PHE A 9 -4.86 -10.86 3.47
C PHE A 9 -3.41 -10.67 3.02
N VAL A 10 -2.56 -11.70 3.09
CA VAL A 10 -1.15 -11.64 2.65
C VAL A 10 -0.94 -12.55 1.45
N LEU A 11 -0.73 -11.97 0.26
CA LEU A 11 -0.52 -12.74 -0.98
C LEU A 11 0.89 -13.33 -1.06
N SER A 12 1.89 -12.68 -0.44
CA SER A 12 3.26 -13.14 -0.34
C SER A 12 3.36 -14.47 0.42
N PRO A 13 3.79 -15.58 -0.21
CA PRO A 13 3.95 -16.86 0.46
C PRO A 13 4.99 -16.81 1.59
N SER A 14 6.10 -16.09 1.38
CA SER A 14 7.18 -15.96 2.38
C SER A 14 6.70 -15.20 3.60
N MET A 15 6.05 -14.04 3.41
CA MET A 15 5.48 -13.26 4.52
C MET A 15 4.40 -14.07 5.24
N ARG A 16 3.48 -14.69 4.50
CA ARG A 16 2.40 -15.50 5.07
C ARG A 16 2.92 -16.62 5.95
N GLN A 17 3.93 -17.37 5.49
CA GLN A 17 4.51 -18.45 6.28
C GLN A 17 5.22 -17.91 7.53
N TYR A 18 5.96 -16.82 7.40
CA TYR A 18 6.70 -16.22 8.50
C TYR A 18 5.80 -15.60 9.57
N LEU A 19 4.80 -14.80 9.16
CA LEU A 19 3.88 -14.12 10.06
C LEU A 19 3.07 -15.10 10.93
N LYS A 20 2.88 -16.34 10.49
CA LYS A 20 2.26 -17.42 11.29
C LYS A 20 3.14 -17.98 12.40
N THR A 21 4.43 -17.66 12.39
CA THR A 21 5.43 -18.12 13.37
C THR A 21 5.77 -17.07 14.43
N VAL A 22 5.30 -15.84 14.25
CA VAL A 22 5.52 -14.72 15.18
C VAL A 22 4.21 -14.32 15.84
N ASP A 23 4.31 -13.72 17.01
CA ASP A 23 3.17 -13.12 17.69
C ASP A 23 3.00 -11.68 17.20
N LEU A 24 1.84 -11.43 16.57
CA LEU A 24 1.47 -10.08 16.11
C LEU A 24 0.74 -9.33 17.22
N SER A 25 1.06 -8.06 17.39
CA SER A 25 0.27 -7.16 18.25
C SER A 25 -1.12 -6.92 17.66
N VAL A 26 -2.03 -6.39 18.49
CA VAL A 26 -3.37 -5.94 18.05
C VAL A 26 -3.27 -4.94 16.90
N GLU A 27 -2.36 -3.98 17.01
CA GLU A 27 -2.11 -2.99 15.96
C GLU A 27 -1.65 -3.65 14.66
N GLN A 28 -0.67 -4.57 14.73
CA GLN A 28 -0.14 -5.24 13.56
C GLN A 28 -1.19 -6.08 12.82
N ILE A 29 -2.03 -6.84 13.53
CA ILE A 29 -3.05 -7.65 12.86
C ILE A 29 -4.17 -6.79 12.25
N THR A 30 -4.57 -5.71 12.92
CA THR A 30 -5.62 -4.83 12.40
C THR A 30 -5.15 -4.03 11.19
N GLN A 31 -3.92 -3.48 11.22
CA GLN A 31 -3.29 -2.81 10.08
C GLN A 31 -3.05 -3.76 8.90
N LEU A 32 -2.63 -5.01 9.17
CA LEU A 32 -2.45 -6.04 8.13
C LEU A 32 -3.75 -6.28 7.35
N ILE A 33 -4.90 -6.31 8.04
CA ILE A 33 -6.19 -6.50 7.37
C ILE A 33 -6.59 -5.23 6.63
N TYR A 34 -6.54 -4.06 7.29
CA TYR A 34 -7.07 -2.82 6.71
C TYR A 34 -6.29 -2.33 5.49
N PHE A 35 -4.95 -2.36 5.55
CA PHE A 35 -4.10 -1.87 4.48
C PHE A 35 -3.89 -2.86 3.34
N SER A 36 -4.35 -4.11 3.49
CA SER A 36 -4.27 -5.12 2.45
C SER A 36 -4.94 -4.65 1.15
N PRO A 37 -4.46 -5.09 -0.03
CA PRO A 37 -5.10 -4.81 -1.31
C PRO A 37 -6.29 -5.76 -1.55
N VAL A 38 -7.23 -5.78 -0.59
CA VAL A 38 -8.44 -6.60 -0.60
C VAL A 38 -9.66 -5.68 -0.53
N LEU A 39 -10.81 -6.13 -1.04
CA LEU A 39 -12.01 -5.29 -1.13
C LEU A 39 -12.49 -4.80 0.24
N LEU A 40 -12.99 -3.57 0.30
CA LEU A 40 -13.46 -2.93 1.54
C LEU A 40 -14.53 -3.76 2.26
N GLN A 41 -15.45 -4.38 1.52
CA GLN A 41 -16.46 -5.27 2.09
C GLN A 41 -15.85 -6.52 2.72
N GLN A 42 -14.84 -7.12 2.08
CA GLN A 42 -14.16 -8.32 2.60
C GLN A 42 -13.39 -7.99 3.88
N LYS A 43 -12.69 -6.85 3.90
CA LYS A 43 -12.04 -6.32 5.12
C LYS A 43 -13.05 -6.16 6.25
N LYS A 44 -14.21 -5.53 5.99
CA LYS A 44 -15.27 -5.37 6.99
C LYS A 44 -15.73 -6.71 7.57
N GLN A 45 -15.98 -7.71 6.71
CA GLN A 45 -16.36 -9.04 7.19
C GLN A 45 -15.26 -9.70 8.03
N ALA A 46 -13.99 -9.53 7.66
CA ALA A 46 -12.87 -10.02 8.46
C ALA A 46 -12.78 -9.35 9.82
N PHE A 47 -13.04 -8.04 9.92
CA PHE A 47 -13.06 -7.36 11.22
C PHE A 47 -14.18 -7.85 12.14
N TYR A 48 -15.35 -8.22 11.62
CA TYR A 48 -16.37 -8.91 12.44
C TYR A 48 -15.86 -10.26 12.95
N ARG A 49 -15.26 -11.09 12.08
CA ARG A 49 -14.66 -12.37 12.50
C ARG A 49 -13.57 -12.18 13.56
N LEU A 50 -12.73 -11.15 13.39
CA LEU A 50 -11.66 -10.83 14.32
C LEU A 50 -12.20 -10.36 15.67
N ARG A 51 -13.28 -9.56 15.68
CA ARG A 51 -13.99 -9.16 16.89
C ARG A 51 -14.58 -10.37 17.62
N ASP A 52 -15.23 -11.28 16.90
CA ASP A 52 -15.83 -12.48 17.50
C ASP A 52 -14.74 -13.40 18.11
N LEU A 53 -13.57 -13.48 17.46
CA LEU A 53 -12.38 -14.14 18.02
C LEU A 53 -11.88 -13.45 19.29
N ALA A 54 -11.84 -12.11 19.30
CA ALA A 54 -11.44 -11.31 20.45
C ALA A 54 -12.40 -11.49 21.63
N GLU A 55 -13.71 -11.55 21.39
CA GLU A 55 -14.73 -11.86 22.39
C GLU A 55 -14.54 -13.24 23.02
N LYS A 56 -14.33 -14.25 22.18
CA LYS A 56 -14.05 -15.62 22.64
C LYS A 56 -12.81 -15.70 23.53
N ASN A 57 -11.80 -14.87 23.24
CA ASN A 57 -10.53 -14.83 23.96
C ASN A 57 -10.49 -13.79 25.10
N GLN A 58 -11.59 -13.05 25.33
CA GLN A 58 -11.66 -11.97 26.32
C GLN A 58 -10.60 -10.86 26.11
N ASP A 59 -10.25 -10.57 24.85
CA ASP A 59 -9.30 -9.53 24.47
C ASP A 59 -10.02 -8.18 24.23
N GLU A 60 -10.14 -7.37 25.29
CA GLU A 60 -10.83 -6.08 25.22
C GLU A 60 -10.09 -5.04 24.35
N ILE A 61 -8.77 -5.14 24.22
CA ILE A 61 -7.98 -4.21 23.39
C ILE A 61 -8.31 -4.48 21.92
N LEU A 62 -8.25 -5.74 21.50
CA LEU A 62 -8.58 -6.14 20.14
C LEU A 62 -10.04 -5.86 19.80
N LYS A 63 -10.97 -6.09 20.73
CA LYS A 63 -12.39 -5.74 20.54
C LYS A 63 -12.59 -4.26 20.27
N LYS A 64 -11.94 -3.39 21.07
CA LYS A 64 -12.03 -1.94 20.89
C LYS A 64 -11.48 -1.51 19.53
N GLU A 65 -10.32 -2.02 19.12
CA GLU A 65 -9.76 -1.71 17.81
C GLU A 65 -10.67 -2.22 16.68
N CYS A 66 -11.18 -3.45 16.76
CA CYS A 66 -12.12 -3.96 15.75
C CYS A 66 -13.37 -3.07 15.64
N HIS A 67 -13.92 -2.60 16.76
CA HIS A 67 -15.06 -1.69 16.74
C HIS A 67 -14.76 -0.39 15.99
N ARG A 68 -13.58 0.20 16.19
CA ARG A 68 -13.13 1.41 15.49
C ARG A 68 -13.11 1.20 13.97
N TYR A 69 -12.46 0.13 13.50
CA TYR A 69 -12.39 -0.21 12.06
C TYR A 69 -13.78 -0.53 11.46
N ILE A 70 -14.60 -1.31 12.17
CA ILE A 70 -15.96 -1.64 11.72
C ILE A 70 -16.80 -0.38 11.56
N SER A 71 -16.82 0.49 12.58
CA SER A 71 -17.59 1.74 12.59
C SER A 71 -17.23 2.63 11.39
N ASN A 72 -15.93 2.84 11.16
CA ASN A 72 -15.43 3.63 10.02
C ASN A 72 -15.89 3.04 8.67
N MET A 73 -15.73 1.72 8.47
CA MET A 73 -16.14 1.08 7.22
C MET A 73 -17.65 1.06 7.03
N GLU A 74 -18.45 0.86 8.09
CA GLU A 74 -19.91 0.91 8.01
C GLU A 74 -20.40 2.30 7.62
N GLU A 75 -19.83 3.33 8.21
CA GLU A 75 -20.16 4.72 7.90
C GLU A 75 -19.77 5.08 6.47
N ALA A 76 -18.53 4.78 6.06
CA ALA A 76 -18.07 4.97 4.69
C ALA A 76 -19.00 4.26 3.68
N LEU A 77 -19.41 3.02 3.95
CA LEU A 77 -20.34 2.29 3.09
C LEU A 77 -21.77 2.84 3.13
N SER A 78 -22.18 3.51 4.21
CA SER A 78 -23.50 4.13 4.30
C SER A 78 -23.61 5.34 3.36
N TYR A 79 -22.52 6.11 3.19
CA TYR A 79 -22.46 7.29 2.33
C TYR A 79 -22.69 6.97 0.84
N LEU A 80 -22.45 5.73 0.41
CA LEU A 80 -22.80 5.25 -0.93
C LEU A 80 -24.30 5.34 -1.23
N ARG A 81 -25.15 5.43 -0.20
CA ARG A 81 -26.62 5.47 -0.31
C ARG A 81 -27.22 6.83 0.05
N VAL A 82 -26.43 7.76 0.55
CA VAL A 82 -26.89 9.08 0.97
C VAL A 82 -27.02 10.00 -0.24
N ASN A 83 -28.04 10.86 -0.26
CA ASN A 83 -28.19 11.86 -1.30
C ASN A 83 -27.02 12.84 -1.28
N GLY A 84 -26.50 13.18 -2.46
CA GLY A 84 -25.32 14.04 -2.63
C GLY A 84 -24.81 13.90 -4.05
N ILE A 85 -23.62 14.42 -4.33
CA ILE A 85 -22.96 14.24 -5.63
C ILE A 85 -21.66 13.47 -5.45
N ILE A 86 -21.17 12.86 -6.52
CA ILE A 86 -19.88 12.16 -6.54
C ILE A 86 -19.01 12.81 -7.60
N SER A 87 -17.83 13.28 -7.23
CA SER A 87 -16.80 13.62 -8.22
C SER A 87 -15.89 12.43 -8.46
N VAL A 88 -15.49 12.22 -9.71
CA VAL A 88 -14.57 11.16 -10.11
C VAL A 88 -13.29 11.79 -10.65
N GLU A 89 -12.17 11.36 -10.10
CA GLU A 89 -10.84 11.62 -10.62
C GLU A 89 -10.23 10.28 -11.06
N SER A 90 -9.79 10.16 -12.31
CA SER A 90 -8.95 9.05 -12.74
C SER A 90 -7.49 9.39 -12.45
N ASN A 91 -6.69 8.37 -12.21
CA ASN A 91 -5.30 8.51 -11.82
C ASN A 91 -4.48 7.43 -12.51
N ILE A 92 -3.37 7.88 -13.08
CA ILE A 92 -2.38 7.02 -13.71
C ILE A 92 -1.05 7.35 -13.05
N ALA A 93 -0.16 6.37 -12.94
CA ALA A 93 1.19 6.67 -12.52
C ALA A 93 1.88 7.47 -13.63
N ASP A 94 2.36 8.67 -13.30
CA ASP A 94 3.08 9.56 -14.25
C ASP A 94 4.46 8.98 -14.60
N GLU A 95 5.06 9.38 -15.73
CA GLU A 95 6.42 8.97 -16.14
C GLU A 95 7.48 9.26 -15.07
N MET A 96 7.27 10.25 -14.21
CA MET A 96 8.16 10.57 -13.08
C MET A 96 7.85 9.78 -11.80
N MET A 97 6.73 9.04 -11.75
CA MET A 97 6.18 8.21 -10.64
C MET A 97 6.56 8.68 -9.23
N ASN A 98 6.42 9.99 -8.98
CA ASN A 98 6.51 10.62 -7.65
C ASN A 98 5.16 11.17 -7.22
N GLU A 99 4.30 11.51 -8.19
CA GLU A 99 2.91 11.92 -8.05
C GLU A 99 2.06 11.18 -9.10
N ALA A 100 0.76 11.08 -8.85
CA ALA A 100 -0.18 10.55 -9.83
C ALA A 100 -0.52 11.65 -10.84
N ASP A 101 -0.61 11.32 -12.13
CA ASP A 101 -1.29 12.21 -13.08
C ASP A 101 -2.80 12.02 -12.89
N SER A 102 -3.43 13.02 -12.27
CA SER A 102 -4.84 13.00 -11.90
C SER A 102 -5.67 13.80 -12.92
N HIS A 103 -6.71 13.17 -13.44
CA HIS A 103 -7.65 13.81 -14.36
C HIS A 103 -9.07 13.84 -13.78
N PHE A 104 -9.67 15.03 -13.79
CA PHE A 104 -11.07 15.19 -13.39
C PHE A 104 -12.00 14.69 -14.50
N GLU A 105 -12.76 13.64 -14.20
CA GLU A 105 -13.60 12.97 -15.18
C GLU A 105 -15.04 13.49 -15.20
N GLY A 106 -15.53 13.95 -14.05
CA GLY A 106 -16.86 14.54 -13.96
C GLY A 106 -17.54 14.40 -12.61
N VAL A 107 -18.80 14.81 -12.59
CA VAL A 107 -19.70 14.75 -11.43
C VAL A 107 -20.92 13.91 -11.77
N PHE A 108 -21.34 13.07 -10.83
CA PHE A 108 -22.45 12.14 -10.96
C PHE A 108 -23.43 12.32 -9.79
N ASP A 109 -24.72 12.10 -10.05
CA ASP A 109 -25.77 12.22 -9.03
C ASP A 109 -25.77 11.00 -8.09
N THR A 110 -25.34 9.84 -8.58
CA THR A 110 -25.35 8.58 -7.80
C THR A 110 -24.05 7.80 -7.90
N CYS A 111 -23.73 7.04 -6.84
CA CYS A 111 -22.55 6.18 -6.84
C CYS A 111 -22.64 5.12 -7.96
N ASN A 112 -23.84 4.63 -8.27
CA ASN A 112 -24.01 3.66 -9.36
C ASN A 112 -23.64 4.26 -10.72
N GLU A 113 -23.99 5.52 -10.99
CA GLU A 113 -23.59 6.20 -12.23
C GLU A 113 -22.08 6.44 -12.30
N ALA A 114 -21.46 6.84 -11.19
CA ALA A 114 -20.01 6.99 -11.10
C ALA A 114 -19.29 5.64 -11.32
N MET A 115 -19.74 4.56 -10.68
CA MET A 115 -19.16 3.21 -10.88
C MET A 115 -19.36 2.69 -12.30
N ASN A 116 -20.53 2.93 -12.90
CA ASN A 116 -20.78 2.62 -14.32
C ASN A 116 -19.91 3.44 -15.26
N PHE A 117 -19.51 4.66 -14.88
CA PHE A 117 -18.51 5.42 -15.61
C PHE A 117 -17.13 4.77 -15.46
N VAL A 118 -16.69 4.48 -14.24
CA VAL A 118 -15.40 3.83 -13.95
C VAL A 118 -15.24 2.54 -14.75
N ASP A 119 -16.23 1.65 -14.73
CA ASP A 119 -16.21 0.39 -15.48
C ASP A 119 -16.01 0.61 -16.99
N ARG A 120 -16.78 1.53 -17.58
CA ARG A 120 -16.68 1.86 -19.01
C ARG A 120 -15.35 2.51 -19.35
N HIS A 121 -14.85 3.39 -18.49
CA HIS A 121 -13.60 4.11 -18.69
C HIS A 121 -12.41 3.16 -18.61
N ALA A 122 -12.33 2.34 -17.55
CA ALA A 122 -11.28 1.34 -17.37
C ALA A 122 -11.22 0.34 -18.55
N LYS A 123 -12.37 -0.11 -19.06
CA LYS A 123 -12.44 -0.99 -20.24
C LYS A 123 -11.99 -0.31 -21.54
N LYS A 124 -12.12 1.01 -21.65
CA LYS A 124 -11.77 1.78 -22.84
C LYS A 124 -10.29 2.12 -22.87
N GLU A 125 -9.75 2.64 -21.77
CA GLU A 125 -8.36 3.08 -21.68
C GLU A 125 -7.39 1.89 -21.54
N GLY A 126 -7.84 0.76 -20.98
CA GLY A 126 -7.03 -0.44 -20.84
C GLY A 126 -6.02 -0.36 -19.69
N THR A 127 -4.85 -0.98 -19.87
CA THR A 127 -3.75 -0.95 -18.89
C THR A 127 -2.65 0.01 -19.36
N ASP A 128 -2.17 0.86 -18.47
CA ASP A 128 -1.04 1.75 -18.70
C ASP A 128 0.30 0.96 -18.59
N PRO A 129 1.39 1.36 -19.28
CA PRO A 129 2.68 0.69 -19.17
C PRO A 129 3.24 0.63 -17.74
N TYR A 130 2.85 1.56 -16.88
CA TYR A 130 3.33 1.72 -15.51
C TYR A 130 2.35 1.25 -14.44
N GLY A 131 1.15 0.81 -14.83
CA GLY A 131 0.22 0.21 -13.89
C GLY A 131 -1.22 0.18 -14.36
N ARG A 132 -2.11 0.03 -13.38
CA ARG A 132 -3.56 0.13 -13.62
C ARG A 132 -3.99 1.56 -13.37
N ILE A 133 -5.00 2.02 -14.12
CA ILE A 133 -5.72 3.24 -13.78
C ILE A 133 -6.51 2.98 -12.50
N TRP A 134 -6.38 3.84 -11.51
CA TRP A 134 -7.26 3.86 -10.34
C TRP A 134 -8.06 5.15 -10.30
N TYR A 135 -9.11 5.13 -9.50
CA TYR A 135 -10.07 6.22 -9.41
C TYR A 135 -10.24 6.64 -7.97
N ILE A 136 -10.32 7.95 -7.76
CA ILE A 136 -10.72 8.54 -6.49
C ILE A 136 -12.14 9.08 -6.69
N LEU A 137 -13.07 8.49 -5.95
CA LEU A 137 -14.47 8.93 -5.90
C LEU A 137 -14.66 9.71 -4.61
N LYS A 138 -14.95 11.02 -4.69
CA LYS A 138 -15.25 11.84 -3.52
C LYS A 138 -16.75 12.04 -3.40
N LYS A 139 -17.31 11.70 -2.24
CA LYS A 139 -18.73 11.83 -1.94
C LYS A 139 -18.99 13.16 -1.25
N TRP A 140 -19.69 14.03 -1.96
CA TRP A 140 -20.06 15.35 -1.45
C TRP A 140 -21.50 15.37 -0.95
N ILE A 141 -21.70 15.85 0.27
CA ILE A 141 -23.01 15.97 0.91
C ILE A 141 -23.21 17.40 1.37
N LYS A 142 -24.46 17.86 1.38
CA LYS A 142 -24.79 19.19 1.87
C LYS A 142 -24.85 19.22 3.40
N ASN A 143 -24.20 20.21 4.00
CA ASN A 143 -24.43 20.58 5.40
C ASN A 143 -25.74 21.37 5.56
N ASP A 144 -26.08 21.75 6.79
CA ASP A 144 -27.30 22.50 7.11
C ASP A 144 -27.34 23.90 6.45
N ASP A 145 -26.17 24.47 6.15
CA ASP A 145 -26.02 25.74 5.43
C ASP A 145 -26.18 25.58 3.90
N GLY A 146 -26.33 24.34 3.41
CA GLY A 146 -26.54 24.00 2.00
C GLY A 146 -25.25 23.87 1.18
N GLU A 147 -24.09 23.92 1.83
CA GLU A 147 -22.76 23.80 1.22
C GLU A 147 -22.32 22.34 1.13
N TYR A 148 -21.67 21.99 0.02
CA TYR A 148 -21.11 20.65 -0.15
C TYR A 148 -19.79 20.52 0.60
N TYR A 149 -19.64 19.44 1.36
CA TYR A 149 -18.38 19.03 1.97
C TYR A 149 -18.04 17.59 1.57
N ASP A 150 -16.75 17.26 1.56
CA ASP A 150 -16.27 15.90 1.28
C ASP A 150 -16.53 15.02 2.51
N ALA A 151 -17.54 14.17 2.39
CA ALA A 151 -17.94 13.27 3.46
C ALA A 151 -17.14 11.97 3.44
N CYS A 152 -16.70 11.52 2.26
CA CYS A 152 -15.99 10.27 2.11
C CYS A 152 -15.29 10.17 0.76
N SER A 153 -14.01 9.83 0.78
CA SER A 153 -13.21 9.47 -0.39
C SER A 153 -13.14 7.96 -0.55
N TYR A 154 -13.29 7.43 -1.77
CA TYR A 154 -13.15 6.01 -2.08
C TYR A 154 -12.05 5.79 -3.12
N VAL A 155 -11.21 4.80 -2.88
CA VAL A 155 -10.23 4.32 -3.86
C VAL A 155 -10.79 3.11 -4.59
N VAL A 156 -10.89 3.24 -5.92
CA VAL A 156 -11.53 2.25 -6.80
C VAL A 156 -10.55 1.80 -7.89
N ALA A 157 -10.52 0.50 -8.15
CA ALA A 157 -9.87 -0.09 -9.31
C ALA A 157 -10.73 -1.27 -9.79
N ASP A 158 -10.77 -1.51 -11.11
CA ASP A 158 -11.60 -2.58 -11.70
C ASP A 158 -13.04 -2.58 -11.14
N ASP A 159 -13.72 -1.42 -11.19
CA ASP A 159 -15.09 -1.24 -10.68
C ASP A 159 -15.37 -1.72 -9.23
N GLU A 160 -14.32 -1.84 -8.42
CA GLU A 160 -14.37 -2.36 -7.06
C GLU A 160 -13.73 -1.40 -6.05
N ILE A 161 -14.30 -1.31 -4.85
CA ILE A 161 -13.83 -0.40 -3.79
C ILE A 161 -12.82 -1.12 -2.89
N TYR A 162 -11.59 -0.65 -2.88
CA TYR A 162 -10.51 -1.22 -2.06
C TYR A 162 -10.33 -0.49 -0.73
N TYR A 163 -10.45 0.84 -0.73
CA TYR A 163 -10.22 1.69 0.43
C TYR A 163 -11.25 2.82 0.50
N ALA A 164 -11.45 3.35 1.70
CA ALA A 164 -12.23 4.55 1.94
C ALA A 164 -11.59 5.39 3.03
N GLU A 165 -11.71 6.71 2.93
CA GLU A 165 -11.40 7.68 3.98
C GLU A 165 -12.68 8.40 4.38
N LEU A 166 -12.87 8.58 5.68
CA LEU A 166 -13.79 9.59 6.18
C LEU A 166 -12.98 10.87 6.33
N ASP A 167 -13.17 11.79 5.38
CA ASP A 167 -12.36 13.02 5.30
C ASP A 167 -12.68 13.97 6.46
N ASN A 168 -13.89 14.53 6.45
CA ASN A 168 -14.20 15.66 7.33
C ASN A 168 -15.62 15.61 7.87
N THR A 169 -15.76 16.10 9.09
CA THR A 169 -17.07 16.57 9.58
C THR A 169 -17.55 17.76 8.73
N PRO A 170 -18.85 18.11 8.78
CA PRO A 170 -19.38 19.28 8.05
C PRO A 170 -18.62 20.60 8.27
N ASN A 171 -17.85 20.69 9.36
CA ASN A 171 -17.06 21.87 9.74
C ASN A 171 -15.59 21.81 9.27
N GLY A 172 -15.19 20.78 8.52
CA GLY A 172 -13.80 20.60 8.09
C GLY A 172 -12.87 20.07 9.17
N GLU A 173 -13.40 19.60 10.31
CA GLU A 173 -12.60 18.99 11.36
C GLU A 173 -12.45 17.48 11.10
N LYS A 174 -11.21 17.00 11.15
CA LYS A 174 -10.88 15.59 11.08
C LYS A 174 -11.37 14.89 12.34
N ARG A 175 -12.05 13.76 12.16
CA ARG A 175 -12.62 13.00 13.27
C ARG A 175 -11.51 12.27 14.03
N GLU A 176 -11.51 12.33 15.37
CA GLU A 176 -10.44 11.75 16.20
C GLU A 176 -10.26 10.23 16.01
N ASP A 177 -11.34 9.52 15.67
CA ASP A 177 -11.35 8.09 15.40
C ASP A 177 -11.38 7.74 13.90
N SER A 178 -11.17 8.71 13.00
CA SER A 178 -11.02 8.41 11.57
C SER A 178 -9.79 7.55 11.32
N ILE A 179 -9.88 6.70 10.30
CA ILE A 179 -8.75 5.86 9.87
C ILE A 179 -8.34 6.29 8.48
N ASP A 180 -7.18 6.91 8.42
CA ASP A 180 -6.61 7.35 7.15
C ASP A 180 -6.18 6.14 6.33
N TYR A 181 -6.64 6.03 5.08
CA TYR A 181 -6.08 5.00 4.19
C TYR A 181 -4.67 5.37 3.73
N CYS A 182 -4.30 6.66 3.75
CA CYS A 182 -2.94 7.10 3.45
C CYS A 182 -1.90 6.58 4.47
N ASP A 183 -2.35 5.96 5.57
CA ASP A 183 -1.48 5.36 6.56
C ASP A 183 -1.06 3.90 6.26
N GLY A 184 -1.29 3.40 5.04
CA GLY A 184 -0.64 2.19 4.54
C GLY A 184 0.89 2.26 4.61
N MET A 185 1.43 3.48 4.73
CA MET A 185 2.83 3.72 5.09
C MET A 185 3.18 3.11 6.45
N ASN A 186 2.33 3.15 7.46
CA ASN A 186 2.68 2.67 8.81
C ASN A 186 2.59 1.16 9.01
N LEU A 187 2.44 0.35 7.96
CA LEU A 187 2.42 -1.11 8.09
C LEU A 187 3.73 -1.63 8.71
N ASN A 188 3.70 -1.90 10.02
CA ASN A 188 4.89 -2.24 10.76
C ASN A 188 4.96 -3.74 11.11
N LEU A 189 4.99 -4.57 10.07
CA LEU A 189 5.09 -6.03 10.20
C LEU A 189 6.55 -6.48 10.26
N PRO A 190 6.90 -7.50 11.06
CA PRO A 190 8.21 -8.13 10.97
C PRO A 190 8.31 -8.88 9.63
N VAL A 191 9.50 -8.90 9.04
CA VAL A 191 9.76 -9.56 7.74
C VAL A 191 10.68 -10.78 7.88
N PRO A 192 10.56 -11.80 6.99
CA PRO A 192 11.47 -12.95 6.95
C PRO A 192 12.78 -12.69 6.18
N PHE A 193 12.88 -11.54 5.52
CA PHE A 193 13.96 -11.22 4.60
C PHE A 193 15.26 -10.90 5.35
N GLN A 194 16.37 -10.94 4.61
CA GLN A 194 17.71 -10.62 5.07
C GLN A 194 18.39 -9.66 4.10
N ALA A 195 19.41 -8.95 4.57
CA ALA A 195 20.28 -8.17 3.70
C ALA A 195 20.87 -9.08 2.60
N GLY A 196 20.82 -8.61 1.35
CA GLY A 196 21.20 -9.39 0.17
C GLY A 196 20.04 -10.17 -0.47
N ASP A 197 18.84 -10.24 0.13
CA ASP A 197 17.72 -10.87 -0.56
C ASP A 197 17.26 -10.02 -1.75
N LEU A 198 17.23 -10.62 -2.94
CA LEU A 198 16.52 -10.08 -4.10
C LEU A 198 15.05 -10.43 -4.00
N ILE A 199 14.21 -9.40 -4.05
CA ILE A 199 12.77 -9.51 -3.88
C ILE A 199 12.08 -9.01 -5.14
N TYR A 200 11.09 -9.76 -5.60
CA TYR A 200 10.17 -9.35 -6.66
C TYR A 200 8.81 -9.00 -6.06
N VAL A 201 8.30 -7.82 -6.40
CA VAL A 201 7.02 -7.27 -5.95
C VAL A 201 6.07 -7.23 -7.14
N ASN A 202 4.81 -7.64 -6.98
CA ASN A 202 3.85 -7.73 -8.10
C ASN A 202 3.15 -6.38 -8.42
N GLY A 203 3.37 -5.34 -7.60
CA GLY A 203 2.78 -3.99 -7.77
C GLY A 203 1.27 -3.87 -7.58
N PHE A 204 0.55 -5.00 -7.51
CA PHE A 204 -0.91 -5.03 -7.38
C PHE A 204 -1.45 -4.20 -6.20
N PRO A 205 -2.55 -3.43 -6.39
CA PRO A 205 -3.33 -3.31 -7.63
C PRO A 205 -2.93 -2.11 -8.51
N TYR A 206 -2.05 -1.22 -8.04
CA TYR A 206 -1.87 0.11 -8.67
C TYR A 206 -0.56 0.27 -9.44
N ALA A 207 0.49 -0.46 -9.07
CA ALA A 207 1.82 -0.36 -9.68
C ALA A 207 2.13 -1.59 -10.55
N ILE A 208 3.11 -1.44 -11.44
CA ILE A 208 3.75 -2.58 -12.08
C ILE A 208 4.63 -3.36 -11.11
N ALA A 209 4.94 -4.57 -11.51
CA ALA A 209 5.89 -5.39 -10.79
C ALA A 209 7.32 -4.84 -10.93
N PHE A 210 8.10 -4.91 -9.85
CA PHE A 210 9.47 -4.42 -9.84
C PHE A 210 10.36 -5.29 -8.92
N PRO A 211 11.66 -5.42 -9.22
CA PRO A 211 12.61 -6.00 -8.31
C PRO A 211 13.16 -4.96 -7.32
N MET A 212 13.61 -5.44 -6.16
CA MET A 212 14.36 -4.68 -5.19
C MET A 212 15.36 -5.56 -4.46
N LEU A 213 16.44 -4.97 -3.96
CA LEU A 213 17.45 -5.66 -3.15
C LEU A 213 17.37 -5.17 -1.71
N ILE A 214 17.14 -6.08 -0.76
CA ILE A 214 17.17 -5.72 0.67
C ILE A 214 18.60 -5.35 1.07
N LEU A 215 18.80 -4.12 1.53
CA LEU A 215 20.09 -3.62 1.98
C LEU A 215 20.27 -3.84 3.48
N THR A 216 19.23 -3.58 4.27
CA THR A 216 19.23 -3.80 5.71
C THR A 216 17.82 -4.10 6.22
N VAL A 217 17.76 -4.85 7.31
CA VAL A 217 16.53 -5.16 8.05
C VAL A 217 16.51 -4.53 9.45
N GLY A 218 17.61 -3.89 9.86
CA GLY A 218 17.77 -3.26 11.17
C GLY A 218 17.34 -4.17 12.32
N ASP A 219 16.51 -3.64 13.22
CA ASP A 219 15.90 -4.40 14.33
C ASP A 219 14.62 -5.15 13.92
N ASN A 220 14.18 -4.98 12.67
CA ASN A 220 12.94 -5.52 12.10
C ASN A 220 11.65 -5.09 12.83
N ARG A 221 11.72 -4.11 13.75
CA ARG A 221 10.61 -3.65 14.57
C ARG A 221 10.08 -2.29 14.16
N ASN A 222 10.91 -1.45 13.55
CA ASN A 222 10.50 -0.13 13.07
C ASN A 222 10.11 -0.20 11.58
N CYS A 223 9.14 0.61 11.15
CA CYS A 223 8.76 0.78 9.75
C CYS A 223 9.96 1.24 8.87
N CYS A 224 10.86 2.06 9.41
CA CYS A 224 12.05 2.55 8.71
C CYS A 224 13.27 1.60 8.76
N SER A 225 13.20 0.48 9.49
CA SER A 225 14.33 -0.44 9.67
C SER A 225 14.66 -1.30 8.46
N VAL A 226 13.65 -1.58 7.62
CA VAL A 226 13.82 -2.41 6.42
C VAL A 226 13.96 -1.49 5.22
N ARG A 227 15.14 -1.48 4.63
CA ARG A 227 15.50 -0.64 3.47
C ARG A 227 15.90 -1.50 2.29
N ALA A 228 15.50 -1.08 1.11
CA ALA A 228 15.87 -1.74 -0.14
C ALA A 228 16.32 -0.73 -1.18
N LEU A 229 17.22 -1.19 -2.07
CA LEU A 229 17.57 -0.53 -3.31
C LEU A 229 16.59 -0.98 -4.40
N SER A 230 16.05 -0.02 -5.14
CA SER A 230 15.13 -0.28 -6.23
C SER A 230 15.27 0.80 -7.29
N LYS A 231 14.92 0.45 -8.52
CA LYS A 231 14.88 1.39 -9.63
C LYS A 231 13.64 2.30 -9.51
N THR A 232 13.80 3.56 -9.85
CA THR A 232 12.73 4.57 -9.93
C THR A 232 12.19 4.64 -11.36
N ALA A 233 11.18 5.48 -11.60
CA ALA A 233 10.66 5.70 -12.95
C ALA A 233 11.59 6.49 -13.86
N ASP A 234 12.41 7.38 -13.27
CA ASP A 234 13.41 8.19 -13.98
C ASP A 234 14.68 7.40 -14.35
N ASP A 235 14.62 6.06 -14.35
CA ASP A 235 15.74 5.14 -14.55
C ASP A 235 16.92 5.35 -13.58
N THR A 236 16.69 5.99 -12.43
CA THR A 236 17.66 6.12 -11.33
C THR A 236 17.44 5.04 -10.26
N TRP A 237 18.37 4.95 -9.31
CA TRP A 237 18.33 3.98 -8.22
C TRP A 237 18.20 4.68 -6.89
N TYR A 238 17.26 4.23 -6.07
CA TYR A 238 16.92 4.87 -4.81
C TYR A 238 16.84 3.88 -3.65
N ILE A 239 17.24 4.34 -2.47
CA ILE A 239 17.15 3.59 -1.22
C ILE A 239 15.94 4.05 -0.43
N GLY A 240 14.98 3.15 -0.22
CA GLY A 240 13.76 3.51 0.47
C GLY A 240 13.23 2.47 1.44
N SER A 241 12.25 2.88 2.25
CA SER A 241 11.64 2.01 3.25
C SER A 241 10.62 1.08 2.59
N VAL A 242 10.87 -0.22 2.74
CA VAL A 242 10.02 -1.26 2.18
C VAL A 242 8.64 -1.25 2.84
N LYS A 243 8.59 -1.13 4.16
CA LYS A 243 7.32 -1.18 4.92
C LYS A 243 6.40 0.00 4.56
N HIS A 244 6.98 1.19 4.34
CA HIS A 244 6.27 2.39 3.89
C HIS A 244 5.91 2.39 2.40
N GLY A 245 6.31 1.37 1.63
CA GLY A 245 6.13 1.35 0.18
C GLY A 245 6.91 2.43 -0.57
N ARG A 246 7.98 2.97 0.05
CA ARG A 246 8.86 3.98 -0.55
C ARG A 246 9.93 3.31 -1.43
N VAL A 247 9.56 2.33 -2.25
CA VAL A 247 10.48 1.54 -3.09
C VAL A 247 9.82 1.28 -4.43
N GLY A 248 10.65 1.05 -5.44
CA GLY A 248 10.24 0.91 -6.82
C GLY A 248 9.57 2.18 -7.32
N TYR A 249 8.46 1.98 -8.02
CA TYR A 249 7.67 3.03 -8.60
C TYR A 249 6.65 3.57 -7.59
N PHE A 250 6.96 4.70 -6.97
CA PHE A 250 6.20 5.23 -5.85
C PHE A 250 4.96 6.02 -6.32
N SER A 251 3.77 5.42 -6.31
CA SER A 251 2.51 6.14 -6.57
C SER A 251 1.58 6.17 -5.36
N PHE A 252 0.67 7.17 -5.36
CA PHE A 252 -0.44 7.25 -4.42
C PHE A 252 -1.72 6.72 -5.09
N PRO A 253 -2.46 5.77 -4.50
CA PRO A 253 -2.30 5.21 -3.16
C PRO A 253 -1.20 4.15 -3.08
N THR A 254 -0.43 4.19 -1.99
CA THR A 254 0.68 3.25 -1.78
C THR A 254 0.23 2.01 -1.02
N VAL A 255 0.44 0.83 -1.62
CA VAL A 255 0.27 -0.47 -0.95
C VAL A 255 1.63 -1.00 -0.57
N SER A 256 1.81 -1.42 0.68
CA SER A 256 3.09 -1.96 1.14
C SER A 256 3.52 -3.16 0.27
N PRO A 257 4.74 -3.15 -0.29
CA PRO A 257 5.33 -4.25 -1.05
C PRO A 257 5.24 -5.61 -0.35
N LEU A 258 5.21 -5.61 0.99
CA LEU A 258 5.15 -6.82 1.80
C LEU A 258 3.95 -7.72 1.47
N TYR A 259 2.83 -7.16 0.99
CA TYR A 259 1.67 -7.98 0.63
C TYR A 259 1.95 -8.91 -0.55
N THR A 260 2.86 -8.57 -1.46
CA THR A 260 3.14 -9.36 -2.68
C THR A 260 4.60 -9.76 -2.85
N ALA A 261 5.49 -9.33 -1.96
CA ALA A 261 6.92 -9.61 -1.99
C ALA A 261 7.24 -11.11 -2.07
N THR A 262 8.05 -11.50 -3.05
CA THR A 262 8.53 -12.87 -3.22
C THR A 262 10.04 -12.89 -3.37
N ILE A 263 10.72 -13.85 -2.72
CA ILE A 263 12.17 -14.00 -2.90
C ILE A 263 12.42 -14.46 -4.33
N TRP A 264 13.16 -13.66 -5.09
CA TRP A 264 13.55 -13.96 -6.45
C TRP A 264 14.81 -14.82 -6.46
N ARG A 265 14.75 -15.95 -7.18
CA ARG A 265 15.90 -16.85 -7.39
C ARG A 265 16.20 -17.10 -8.87
N GLY A 266 15.50 -16.40 -9.76
CA GLY A 266 15.63 -16.55 -11.21
C GLY A 266 16.70 -15.63 -11.81
N ASN A 267 16.75 -15.59 -13.14
CA ASN A 267 17.54 -14.59 -13.86
C ASN A 267 16.82 -13.24 -13.80
N MET A 268 17.55 -12.14 -13.61
CA MET A 268 16.95 -10.80 -13.68
C MET A 268 16.46 -10.51 -15.10
N GLY A 269 15.48 -9.63 -15.21
CA GLY A 269 15.13 -9.03 -16.50
C GLY A 269 16.29 -8.17 -17.03
N ILE A 270 16.21 -7.83 -18.31
CA ILE A 270 17.13 -6.86 -18.92
C ILE A 270 16.90 -5.50 -18.27
N GLY A 271 17.95 -4.86 -17.77
CA GLY A 271 17.92 -3.53 -17.14
C GLY A 271 17.94 -3.53 -15.61
N ASP A 272 18.00 -4.71 -14.99
CA ASP A 272 18.08 -4.86 -13.52
C ASP A 272 19.34 -5.63 -13.08
N GLU A 273 20.29 -5.88 -13.98
CA GLU A 273 21.47 -6.69 -13.72
C GLU A 273 22.35 -6.10 -12.61
N ILE A 274 22.40 -4.78 -12.48
CA ILE A 274 23.16 -4.08 -11.44
C ILE A 274 22.72 -4.48 -10.02
N LEU A 275 21.46 -4.87 -9.81
CA LEU A 275 21.01 -5.38 -8.50
C LEU A 275 21.75 -6.66 -8.09
N LYS A 276 22.17 -7.49 -9.05
CA LYS A 276 23.01 -8.66 -8.75
C LYS A 276 24.42 -8.27 -8.38
N GLU A 277 25.00 -7.28 -9.05
CA GLU A 277 26.35 -6.80 -8.72
C GLU A 277 26.38 -6.19 -7.31
N VAL A 278 25.36 -5.37 -6.97
CA VAL A 278 25.19 -4.83 -5.61
C VAL A 278 24.92 -5.97 -4.60
N GLN A 279 24.11 -6.96 -4.97
CA GLN A 279 23.87 -8.14 -4.12
C GLN A 279 25.18 -8.88 -3.81
N GLU A 280 26.04 -9.11 -4.80
CA GLU A 280 27.34 -9.77 -4.64
C GLU A 280 28.28 -8.92 -3.78
N TYR A 281 28.31 -7.61 -4.00
CA TYR A 281 29.06 -6.66 -3.19
C TYR A 281 28.66 -6.71 -1.70
N ILE A 282 27.36 -6.77 -1.41
CA ILE A 282 26.81 -6.89 -0.04
C ILE A 282 27.02 -8.29 0.53
N GLY A 283 26.83 -9.34 -0.28
CA GLY A 283 26.92 -10.75 0.11
C GLY A 283 28.28 -11.17 0.67
N SER A 284 29.30 -10.31 0.54
CA SER A 284 30.60 -10.46 1.16
C SER A 284 30.67 -10.02 2.64
N ASP A 285 29.77 -9.16 3.12
CA ASP A 285 29.63 -8.74 4.54
C ASP A 285 28.28 -8.02 4.77
N PRO A 286 27.36 -8.56 5.61
CA PRO A 286 26.08 -7.91 5.91
C PRO A 286 26.16 -6.47 6.43
N LYS A 287 27.30 -6.07 7.03
CA LYS A 287 27.52 -4.67 7.44
C LYS A 287 27.63 -3.71 6.25
N ARG A 288 28.06 -4.20 5.08
CA ARG A 288 28.13 -3.40 3.86
C ARG A 288 26.76 -2.91 3.42
N GLY A 289 25.71 -3.72 3.56
CA GLY A 289 24.35 -3.29 3.23
C GLY A 289 23.89 -2.13 4.12
N GLN A 290 24.21 -2.17 5.41
CA GLN A 290 23.95 -1.05 6.33
C GLN A 290 24.79 0.18 5.97
N GLN A 291 26.10 0.02 5.76
CA GLN A 291 26.98 1.13 5.37
C GLN A 291 26.53 1.78 4.06
N PHE A 292 26.16 0.97 3.07
CA PHE A 292 25.62 1.43 1.79
C PHE A 292 24.36 2.27 1.99
N CYS A 293 23.44 1.83 2.87
CA CYS A 293 22.31 2.68 3.26
C CYS A 293 22.76 3.99 3.91
N GLU A 294 23.69 3.96 4.86
CA GLU A 294 24.13 5.17 5.57
C GLU A 294 24.79 6.19 4.63
N ASP A 295 25.55 5.73 3.64
CA ASP A 295 26.28 6.60 2.71
C ASP A 295 25.37 7.22 1.65
N PHE A 296 24.34 6.50 1.20
CA PHE A 296 23.54 6.87 0.02
C PHE A 296 22.05 7.08 0.27
N LEU A 297 21.56 6.97 1.51
CA LEU A 297 20.15 7.23 1.83
C LEU A 297 19.78 8.68 1.47
N GLY A 298 18.69 8.84 0.71
CA GLY A 298 18.18 10.14 0.29
C GLY A 298 18.81 10.68 -1.00
N TYR A 299 19.75 9.94 -1.61
CA TYR A 299 20.28 10.25 -2.93
C TYR A 299 19.63 9.36 -4.00
N GLU A 300 19.50 9.92 -5.20
CA GLU A 300 19.26 9.14 -6.42
C GLU A 300 20.59 8.88 -7.11
N LEU A 301 20.86 7.60 -7.39
CA LEU A 301 22.10 7.16 -8.01
C LEU A 301 21.83 6.76 -9.45
N SER A 302 22.69 7.20 -10.36
CA SER A 302 22.74 6.64 -11.70
C SER A 302 23.30 5.21 -11.67
N GLU A 303 22.96 4.39 -12.67
CA GLU A 303 23.52 3.04 -12.81
C GLU A 303 25.06 3.05 -12.85
N LYS A 304 25.65 4.04 -13.53
CA LYS A 304 27.11 4.21 -13.60
C LYS A 304 27.75 4.50 -12.23
N GLU A 305 27.07 5.24 -11.36
CA GLU A 305 27.55 5.46 -9.99
C GLU A 305 27.52 4.17 -9.19
N LEU A 306 26.43 3.40 -9.28
CA LEU A 306 26.34 2.08 -8.66
C LEU A 306 27.46 1.14 -9.15
N GLU A 307 27.70 1.08 -10.46
CA GLU A 307 28.76 0.27 -11.03
C GLU A 307 30.15 0.64 -10.47
N ASN A 308 30.42 1.93 -10.25
CA ASN A 308 31.69 2.35 -9.68
C ASN A 308 31.80 1.91 -8.22
N ILE A 309 30.73 2.07 -7.44
CA ILE A 309 30.70 1.70 -6.02
C ILE A 309 30.96 0.20 -5.82
N VAL A 310 30.35 -0.67 -6.64
CA VAL A 310 30.48 -2.13 -6.47
C VAL A 310 31.81 -2.69 -6.99
N LYS A 311 32.59 -1.90 -7.74
CA LYS A 311 33.91 -2.27 -8.30
C LYS A 311 35.08 -1.85 -7.41
N GLU A 312 34.87 -0.99 -6.40
CA GLU A 312 35.86 -0.58 -5.40
C GLU A 312 36.05 -1.62 -4.27
#